data_AF-A0A0T9PMX1-F1
#
_entry.id   AF-A0A0T9PMX1-F1
#
_cell.length_a   1.000
_cell.length_b   1.000
_cell.length_c   1.000
_cell.angle_alpha   90.00
_cell.angle_beta   90.00
_cell.angle_gamma   90.00
#
_symmetry.space_group_name_H-M   'P 1'
#
loop_
_entity.id
_entity.type
_entity.pdbx_description
1 polymer ?
#
loop_
_entity_poly.entity_id
_entity_poly.type
_entity_poly.pdbx_seq_one_letter_code
_entity_poly.pdbx_strand_id
1 'polypeptide(L)'
;MNQHGIALLIVLCTLFLMSTMVMVSYHYWFDIYYLVKNSQQRQKEKWILLGAEEKFVSELIKKISYDSFHYNEFRHSVSEGQITTGKWSVNIKSIDNTNCFNINALRTKVSNPEKIIKTYPWRVFKYLLLISGVEIKETQDTLARLIDLYRSSLIFEQRNNGLSMLKNIPYEVDEINISSNMSRDDFLKIAPMLCIRRDRELLVNINMLEVENSQYLQAVLLNTVTERDIYDVISAKPNKGWGSTFLFYSLLTSYSTMSDRDVNKNILDKLTVDEYFINYIFRIDSKDSYYQLISFIHVVGKTITVLQRRYSFSEQHN
;
A
#
# COMPACT_ATOMS: atom_id res chain seq x y z
N MET A 1 17.73 -71.68 37.37
CA MET A 1 18.33 -70.87 36.29
C MET A 1 17.41 -69.68 35.99
N ASN A 2 17.92 -68.46 36.13
CA ASN A 2 17.52 -67.18 35.52
C ASN A 2 16.09 -66.59 35.64
N GLN A 3 15.47 -66.55 36.82
CA GLN A 3 14.29 -65.68 37.04
C GLN A 3 14.63 -64.23 37.44
N HIS A 4 15.82 -63.96 37.98
CA HIS A 4 16.22 -62.61 38.41
C HIS A 4 16.57 -61.65 37.24
N GLY A 5 17.00 -62.19 36.09
CA GLY A 5 17.33 -61.38 34.91
C GLY A 5 16.10 -60.81 34.21
N ILE A 6 15.01 -61.58 34.13
CA ILE A 6 13.76 -61.15 33.46
C ILE A 6 13.02 -60.10 34.29
N ALA A 7 12.95 -60.28 35.62
CA ALA A 7 12.33 -59.30 36.51
C ALA A 7 13.04 -57.94 36.46
N LEU A 8 14.39 -57.94 36.45
CA LEU A 8 15.19 -56.72 36.32
C LEU A 8 14.96 -56.03 34.96
N LEU A 9 14.87 -56.81 33.88
CA LEU A 9 14.63 -56.28 32.53
C LEU A 9 13.24 -55.64 32.42
N ILE A 10 12.21 -56.23 33.02
CA ILE A 10 10.86 -55.65 33.07
C ILE A 10 10.86 -54.33 33.85
N VAL A 11 11.55 -54.27 34.99
CA VAL A 11 11.67 -53.02 35.77
C VAL A 11 12.42 -51.95 34.98
N LEU A 12 13.51 -52.31 34.29
CA LEU A 12 14.27 -51.37 33.48
C LEU A 12 13.46 -50.88 32.26
N CYS A 13 12.69 -51.76 31.63
CA CYS A 13 11.80 -51.42 30.51
C CYS A 13 10.67 -50.48 30.97
N THR A 14 10.03 -50.77 32.10
CA THR A 14 8.99 -49.89 32.66
C THR A 14 9.54 -48.53 33.09
N LEU A 15 10.72 -48.47 33.70
CA LEU A 15 11.41 -47.21 34.01
C LEU A 15 11.81 -46.44 32.76
N PHE A 16 12.25 -47.12 31.71
CA PHE A 16 12.55 -46.49 30.42
C PHE A 16 11.28 -45.90 29.79
N LEU A 17 10.16 -46.63 29.80
CA LEU A 17 8.86 -46.14 29.32
C LEU A 17 8.35 -44.95 30.15
N MET A 18 8.46 -45.00 31.47
CA MET A 18 8.09 -43.88 32.33
C MET A 18 8.98 -42.65 32.07
N SER A 19 10.29 -42.84 31.94
CA SER A 19 11.25 -41.77 31.67
C SER A 19 10.99 -41.11 30.31
N THR A 20 10.77 -41.91 29.27
CA THR A 20 10.41 -41.41 27.94
C THR A 20 9.07 -40.68 27.93
N MET A 21 8.06 -41.18 28.64
CA MET A 21 6.76 -40.53 28.76
C MET A 21 6.87 -39.16 29.47
N VAL A 22 7.65 -39.07 30.54
CA VAL A 22 7.90 -37.82 31.27
C VAL A 22 8.67 -36.83 30.39
N MET A 23 9.71 -37.27 29.69
CA MET A 23 10.50 -36.43 28.80
C MET A 23 9.65 -35.86 27.66
N VAL A 24 8.84 -36.71 27.00
CA VAL A 24 7.92 -36.29 25.94
C VAL A 24 6.89 -35.29 26.49
N SER A 25 6.31 -35.56 27.67
CA SER A 25 5.35 -34.66 28.31
C SER A 25 5.97 -33.30 28.61
N TYR A 26 7.20 -33.28 29.14
CA TYR A 26 7.92 -32.04 29.43
C TYR A 26 8.16 -31.20 28.18
N HIS A 27 8.60 -31.82 27.08
CA HIS A 27 8.77 -31.13 25.80
C HIS A 27 7.46 -30.51 25.30
N TYR A 28 6.36 -31.26 25.30
CA TYR A 28 5.06 -30.73 24.91
C TYR A 28 4.59 -29.59 25.81
N TRP A 29 4.77 -29.69 27.12
CA TRP A 29 4.44 -28.62 28.06
C TRP A 29 5.25 -27.36 27.82
N PHE A 30 6.55 -27.52 27.53
CA PHE A 30 7.43 -26.42 27.18
C PHE A 30 6.93 -25.73 25.90
N ASP A 31 6.67 -26.49 24.83
CA ASP A 31 6.17 -25.92 23.57
C ASP A 31 4.84 -25.18 23.75
N ILE A 32 3.88 -25.77 24.48
CA ILE A 32 2.60 -25.13 24.79
C ILE A 32 2.82 -23.84 25.58
N TYR A 33 3.72 -23.83 26.56
CA TYR A 33 4.03 -22.65 27.34
C TYR A 33 4.53 -21.49 26.46
N TYR A 34 5.47 -21.76 25.54
CA TYR A 34 5.97 -20.73 24.61
C TYR A 34 4.90 -20.25 23.64
N LEU A 35 4.07 -21.16 23.11
CA LEU A 35 2.95 -20.79 22.23
C LEU A 35 1.96 -19.85 22.93
N VAL A 36 1.56 -20.20 24.16
CA VAL A 36 0.64 -19.37 24.97
C VAL A 36 1.27 -18.03 25.30
N LYS A 37 2.53 -18.01 25.76
CA LYS A 37 3.27 -16.79 26.08
C LYS A 37 3.35 -15.85 24.88
N ASN A 38 3.73 -16.36 23.71
CA ASN A 38 3.83 -15.58 22.48
C ASN A 38 2.46 -15.08 22.01
N SER A 39 1.41 -15.90 22.12
CA SER A 39 0.03 -15.50 21.79
C SER A 39 -0.45 -14.35 22.68
N GLN A 40 -0.25 -14.47 24.01
CA GLN A 40 -0.61 -13.43 24.97
C GLN A 40 0.14 -12.12 24.71
N GLN A 41 1.45 -12.21 24.47
CA GLN A 41 2.28 -11.05 24.13
C GLN A 41 1.76 -10.35 22.87
N ARG A 42 1.47 -11.10 21.79
CA ARG A 42 0.91 -10.53 20.55
C ARG A 42 -0.45 -9.87 20.74
N GLN A 43 -1.33 -10.46 21.57
CA GLN A 43 -2.61 -9.83 21.89
C GLN A 43 -2.41 -8.49 22.60
N LYS A 44 -1.49 -8.44 23.58
CA LYS A 44 -1.15 -7.21 24.27
C LYS A 44 -0.61 -6.14 23.31
N GLU A 45 0.35 -6.49 22.45
CA GLU A 45 0.91 -5.58 21.45
C GLU A 45 -0.16 -5.08 20.48
N LYS A 46 -1.06 -5.97 20.02
CA LYS A 46 -2.20 -5.60 19.20
C LYS A 46 -3.09 -4.54 19.86
N TRP A 47 -3.44 -4.71 21.13
CA TRP A 47 -4.28 -3.75 21.85
C TRP A 47 -3.57 -2.40 22.05
N ILE A 48 -2.27 -2.41 22.33
CA ILE A 48 -1.45 -1.20 22.43
C ILE A 48 -1.47 -0.42 21.11
N LEU A 49 -1.22 -1.11 20.00
CA LEU A 49 -1.19 -0.51 18.66
C LEU A 49 -2.57 0.02 18.23
N LEU A 50 -3.65 -0.71 18.53
CA LEU A 50 -5.02 -0.26 18.27
C LEU A 50 -5.36 1.00 19.07
N GLY A 51 -5.00 1.06 20.35
CA GLY A 51 -5.21 2.25 21.17
C GLY A 51 -4.39 3.45 20.67
N ALA A 52 -3.17 3.21 20.18
CA ALA A 52 -2.35 4.23 19.54
C ALA A 52 -2.99 4.76 18.23
N GLU A 53 -3.49 3.88 17.36
CA GLU A 53 -4.24 4.26 16.15
C GLU A 53 -5.47 5.10 16.50
N GLU A 54 -6.30 4.65 17.44
CA GLU A 54 -7.52 5.36 17.82
C GLU A 54 -7.23 6.77 18.34
N LYS A 55 -6.23 6.90 19.21
CA LYS A 55 -5.79 8.20 19.72
C LYS A 55 -5.26 9.10 18.60
N PHE A 56 -4.41 8.55 17.73
CA PHE A 56 -3.86 9.28 16.58
C PHE A 56 -4.96 9.78 15.64
N VAL A 57 -5.89 8.91 15.24
CA VAL A 57 -7.01 9.25 14.35
C VAL A 57 -7.92 10.28 15.01
N SER A 58 -8.21 10.15 16.30
CA SER A 58 -9.01 11.14 17.05
C SER A 58 -8.35 12.52 17.07
N GLU A 59 -7.04 12.58 17.32
CA GLU A 59 -6.27 13.83 17.28
C GLU A 59 -6.23 14.43 15.87
N LEU A 60 -6.08 13.58 14.84
CA LEU A 60 -6.09 14.02 13.44
C LEU A 60 -7.46 14.58 13.05
N ILE A 61 -8.57 13.91 13.39
CA ILE A 61 -9.93 14.42 13.15
C ILE A 61 -10.14 15.79 13.80
N LYS A 62 -9.71 15.96 15.05
CA LYS A 62 -9.81 17.25 15.75
C LYS A 62 -9.05 18.35 15.01
N LYS A 63 -7.83 18.06 14.54
CA LYS A 63 -7.00 19.01 13.79
C LYS A 63 -7.62 19.41 12.45
N ILE A 64 -8.05 18.43 11.64
CA ILE A 64 -8.64 18.70 10.31
C ILE A 64 -9.99 19.44 10.43
N SER A 65 -10.70 19.28 11.55
CA SER A 65 -11.99 19.94 11.76
C SER A 65 -11.88 21.48 11.85
N TYR A 66 -10.72 22.02 12.25
CA TYR A 66 -10.51 23.47 12.34
C TYR A 66 -10.50 24.14 10.96
N ASP A 67 -11.19 25.28 10.81
CA ASP A 67 -11.31 25.98 9.52
C ASP A 67 -10.00 26.63 9.03
N SER A 68 -9.05 26.88 9.94
CA SER A 68 -7.72 27.39 9.58
C SER A 68 -6.77 26.30 9.08
N PHE A 69 -7.21 25.04 9.07
CA PHE A 69 -6.35 23.92 8.75
C PHE A 69 -5.96 23.92 7.27
N HIS A 70 -4.70 24.24 7.01
CA HIS A 70 -4.15 24.31 5.65
C HIS A 70 -3.21 23.12 5.36
N TYR A 71 -2.85 22.93 4.09
CA TYR A 71 -2.07 21.77 3.64
C TYR A 71 -0.79 21.52 4.46
N ASN A 72 0.00 22.54 4.78
CA ASN A 72 1.23 22.34 5.56
C ASN A 72 0.94 21.79 6.97
N GLU A 73 -0.13 22.24 7.62
CA GLU A 73 -0.54 21.71 8.93
C GLU A 73 -1.00 20.26 8.82
N PHE A 74 -1.66 19.90 7.71
CA PHE A 74 -1.98 18.51 7.39
C PHE A 74 -0.72 17.68 7.20
N ARG A 75 0.20 18.10 6.32
CA ARG A 75 1.45 17.40 6.05
C ARG A 75 2.23 17.15 7.34
N HIS A 76 2.38 18.16 8.20
CA HIS A 76 3.03 18.01 9.50
C HIS A 76 2.29 17.05 10.44
N SER A 77 0.96 17.07 10.46
CA SER A 77 0.17 16.18 11.33
C SER A 77 0.12 14.73 10.85
N VAL A 78 0.35 14.53 9.56
CA VAL A 78 0.33 13.25 8.86
C VAL A 78 1.72 12.61 8.82
N SER A 79 2.78 13.38 9.05
CA SER A 79 4.18 12.93 8.97
C SER A 79 4.56 11.97 10.10
N GLU A 80 5.77 11.41 10.02
CA GLU A 80 6.34 10.56 11.06
C GLU A 80 6.26 11.21 12.46
N GLY A 81 5.99 10.40 13.47
CA GLY A 81 5.78 10.91 14.83
C GLY A 81 5.79 9.80 15.87
N GLN A 82 5.54 10.19 17.11
CA GLN A 82 5.48 9.27 18.23
C GLN A 82 4.25 9.57 19.07
N ILE A 83 3.51 8.53 19.43
CA ILE A 83 2.33 8.64 20.28
C ILE A 83 2.49 7.79 21.52
N THR A 84 2.15 8.36 22.67
CA THR A 84 2.17 7.66 23.94
C THR A 84 0.79 7.08 24.26
N THR A 85 0.75 5.80 24.60
CA THR A 85 -0.45 5.07 25.04
C THR A 85 -0.17 4.37 26.38
N GLY A 86 -0.63 4.98 27.47
CA GLY A 86 -0.26 4.56 28.82
C GLY A 86 1.25 4.68 29.06
N LYS A 87 1.93 3.55 29.27
CA LYS A 87 3.38 3.46 29.47
C LYS A 87 4.17 3.15 28.19
N TRP A 88 3.46 2.93 27.08
CA TRP A 88 4.07 2.51 25.82
C TRP A 88 4.23 3.70 24.90
N SER A 89 5.37 3.74 24.24
CA SER A 89 5.62 4.68 23.15
C SER A 89 5.47 3.94 21.83
N VAL A 90 4.76 4.54 20.88
CA VAL A 90 4.48 3.95 19.57
C VAL A 90 4.96 4.93 18.50
N ASN A 91 5.91 4.49 17.69
CA ASN A 91 6.42 5.22 16.55
C ASN A 91 5.43 5.06 15.38
N ILE A 92 5.20 6.15 14.67
CA ILE A 92 4.27 6.26 13.55
C ILE A 92 5.10 6.64 12.32
N LYS A 93 4.92 5.89 11.25
CA LYS A 93 5.44 6.23 9.92
C LYS A 93 4.30 6.29 8.91
N SER A 94 4.25 7.34 8.10
CA SER A 94 3.27 7.49 7.03
C SER A 94 3.87 7.13 5.67
N ILE A 95 3.07 6.51 4.80
CA ILE A 95 3.38 6.30 3.39
C ILE A 95 2.21 6.84 2.58
N ASP A 96 2.47 7.82 1.72
CA ASP A 96 1.47 8.32 0.78
C ASP A 96 1.14 7.25 -0.26
N ASN A 97 -0.14 6.95 -0.44
CA ASN A 97 -0.67 6.13 -1.52
C ASN A 97 -1.64 6.93 -2.39
N THR A 98 -1.59 8.26 -2.31
CA THR A 98 -2.41 9.15 -3.13
C THR A 98 -1.72 9.40 -4.47
N ASN A 99 -0.47 9.88 -4.44
CA ASN A 99 0.28 10.31 -5.63
C ASN A 99 1.13 9.20 -6.26
N CYS A 100 0.46 8.11 -6.60
CA CYS A 100 1.04 6.93 -7.23
C CYS A 100 0.02 6.32 -8.19
N PHE A 101 0.51 5.58 -9.18
CA PHE A 101 -0.35 4.86 -10.10
C PHE A 101 -1.02 3.69 -9.36
N ASN A 102 -2.30 3.85 -9.05
CA ASN A 102 -3.10 2.76 -8.51
C ASN A 102 -3.30 1.69 -9.58
N ILE A 103 -2.64 0.56 -9.37
CA ILE A 103 -2.69 -0.62 -10.25
C ILE A 103 -4.12 -1.07 -10.54
N ASN A 104 -4.99 -1.01 -9.53
CA ASN A 104 -6.37 -1.45 -9.67
C ASN A 104 -7.19 -0.56 -10.62
N ALA A 105 -6.69 0.62 -11.02
CA ALA A 105 -7.28 1.43 -12.08
C ALA A 105 -7.21 0.77 -13.47
N LEU A 106 -6.35 -0.23 -13.67
CA LEU A 106 -6.30 -1.02 -14.91
C LEU A 106 -7.48 -2.00 -15.05
N ARG A 107 -8.22 -2.27 -13.96
CA ARG A 107 -9.42 -3.13 -13.95
C ARG A 107 -10.61 -2.42 -14.61
N THR A 108 -10.59 -2.34 -15.93
CA THR A 108 -11.70 -1.80 -16.74
C THR A 108 -12.77 -2.87 -16.96
N LYS A 109 -14.04 -2.47 -17.12
CA LYS A 109 -15.12 -3.40 -17.52
C LYS A 109 -15.19 -3.64 -19.04
N VAL A 110 -14.27 -3.04 -19.81
CA VAL A 110 -14.25 -3.14 -21.27
C VAL A 110 -13.57 -4.44 -21.66
N SER A 111 -14.18 -5.22 -22.54
CA SER A 111 -13.65 -6.52 -22.98
C SER A 111 -12.84 -6.46 -24.28
N ASN A 112 -12.97 -5.39 -25.07
CA ASN A 112 -12.26 -5.23 -26.34
C ASN A 112 -10.84 -4.65 -26.12
N PRO A 113 -9.76 -5.38 -26.48
CA PRO A 113 -8.37 -4.94 -26.34
C PRO A 113 -8.07 -3.54 -26.88
N GLU A 114 -8.55 -3.23 -28.09
CA GLU A 114 -8.30 -1.94 -28.74
C GLU A 114 -8.96 -0.77 -28.01
N LYS A 115 -10.07 -1.04 -27.32
CA LYS A 115 -10.75 -0.04 -26.50
C LYS A 115 -10.11 0.08 -25.12
N ILE A 116 -9.65 -1.02 -24.53
CA ILE A 116 -8.96 -1.05 -23.22
C ILE A 116 -7.74 -0.13 -23.26
N ILE A 117 -6.85 -0.31 -24.25
CA ILE A 117 -5.59 0.45 -24.32
C ILE A 117 -5.79 1.96 -24.55
N LYS A 118 -6.97 2.35 -25.05
CA LYS A 118 -7.37 3.76 -25.26
C LYS A 118 -7.96 4.39 -24.00
N THR A 119 -8.34 3.61 -23.00
CA THR A 119 -8.83 4.16 -21.73
C THR A 119 -7.72 4.93 -21.02
N TYR A 120 -8.13 5.95 -20.26
CA TYR A 120 -7.18 6.86 -19.63
C TYR A 120 -6.16 6.15 -18.72
N PRO A 121 -6.53 5.21 -17.82
CA PRO A 121 -5.55 4.54 -16.96
C PRO A 121 -4.50 3.73 -17.71
N TRP A 122 -4.89 3.08 -18.81
CA TRP A 122 -3.96 2.32 -19.65
C TRP A 122 -3.01 3.23 -20.42
N ARG A 123 -3.47 4.41 -20.86
CA ARG A 123 -2.60 5.41 -21.47
C ARG A 123 -1.58 5.93 -20.46
N VAL A 124 -2.01 6.27 -19.25
CA VAL A 124 -1.11 6.70 -18.17
C VAL A 124 -0.06 5.63 -17.88
N PHE A 125 -0.47 4.36 -17.70
CA PHE A 125 0.46 3.26 -17.46
C PHE A 125 1.47 3.05 -18.59
N LYS A 126 1.03 3.17 -19.86
CA LYS A 126 1.94 3.15 -21.02
C LYS A 126 2.99 4.25 -20.92
N TYR A 127 2.59 5.49 -20.62
CA TYR A 127 3.56 6.59 -20.51
C TYR A 127 4.46 6.44 -19.30
N LEU A 128 3.97 5.87 -18.20
CA LEU A 128 4.78 5.56 -17.03
C LEU A 128 5.95 4.63 -17.41
N LEU A 129 5.68 3.53 -18.12
CA LEU A 129 6.71 2.62 -18.61
C LEU A 129 7.75 3.35 -19.50
N LEU A 130 7.27 4.13 -20.48
CA LEU A 130 8.14 4.82 -21.43
C LEU A 130 9.01 5.89 -20.76
N ILE A 131 8.44 6.71 -19.87
CA ILE A 131 9.14 7.78 -19.15
C ILE A 131 10.18 7.19 -18.19
N SER A 132 9.86 6.06 -17.56
CA SER A 132 10.81 5.33 -16.72
C SER A 132 11.95 4.66 -17.49
N GLY A 133 11.98 4.75 -18.82
CA GLY A 133 13.05 4.19 -19.64
C GLY A 133 12.91 2.70 -19.92
N VAL A 134 11.68 2.17 -19.92
CA VAL A 134 11.37 0.84 -20.47
C VAL A 134 11.29 0.95 -21.99
N GLU A 135 11.93 0.02 -22.70
CA GLU A 135 11.96 0.05 -24.16
C GLU A 135 10.55 -0.03 -24.78
N ILE A 136 10.39 0.55 -25.98
CA ILE A 136 9.09 0.59 -26.67
C ILE A 136 8.54 -0.81 -26.92
N LYS A 137 9.41 -1.75 -27.32
CA LYS A 137 9.02 -3.14 -27.57
C LYS A 137 8.56 -3.82 -26.28
N GLU A 138 9.36 -3.73 -25.21
CA GLU A 138 9.01 -4.32 -23.92
C GLU A 138 7.73 -3.71 -23.34
N THR A 139 7.53 -2.41 -23.53
CA THR A 139 6.29 -1.71 -23.17
C THR A 139 5.08 -2.30 -23.91
N GLN A 140 5.18 -2.50 -25.23
CA GLN A 140 4.11 -3.08 -26.03
C GLN A 140 3.79 -4.52 -25.60
N ASP A 141 4.82 -5.32 -25.40
CA ASP A 141 4.67 -6.72 -24.99
C ASP A 141 4.06 -6.82 -23.58
N THR A 142 4.49 -5.99 -22.64
CA THR A 142 3.93 -5.86 -21.28
C THR A 142 2.44 -5.48 -21.33
N LEU A 143 2.07 -4.47 -22.12
CA LEU A 143 0.68 -4.04 -22.26
C LEU A 143 -0.19 -5.16 -22.85
N ALA A 144 0.29 -5.85 -23.89
CA ALA A 144 -0.46 -6.96 -24.50
C ALA A 144 -0.72 -8.08 -23.50
N ARG A 145 0.30 -8.51 -22.75
CA ARG A 145 0.18 -9.54 -21.70
C ARG A 145 -0.83 -9.16 -20.63
N LEU A 146 -0.74 -7.93 -20.11
CA LEU A 146 -1.67 -7.45 -19.09
C LEU A 146 -3.11 -7.34 -19.62
N ILE A 147 -3.30 -6.89 -20.87
CA ILE A 147 -4.63 -6.83 -21.48
C ILE A 147 -5.25 -8.22 -21.56
N ASP A 148 -4.49 -9.24 -21.98
CA ASP A 148 -4.99 -10.61 -22.06
C ASP A 148 -5.35 -11.18 -20.69
N LEU A 149 -4.54 -10.90 -19.66
CA LEU A 149 -4.83 -11.28 -18.29
C LEU A 149 -6.13 -10.67 -17.78
N TYR A 150 -6.29 -9.35 -17.88
CA TYR A 150 -7.51 -8.67 -17.43
C TYR A 150 -8.73 -9.08 -18.26
N ARG A 151 -8.58 -9.33 -19.56
CA ARG A 151 -9.66 -9.86 -20.40
C ARG A 151 -10.10 -11.24 -19.91
N SER A 152 -9.16 -12.12 -19.59
CA SER A 152 -9.46 -13.46 -19.08
C SER A 152 -10.17 -13.44 -17.73
N SER A 153 -9.74 -12.56 -16.81
CA SER A 153 -10.36 -12.43 -15.48
C SER A 153 -11.78 -11.86 -15.57
N LEU A 154 -12.04 -10.90 -16.46
CA LEU A 154 -13.39 -10.38 -16.72
C LEU A 154 -14.33 -11.46 -17.26
N ILE A 155 -13.87 -12.32 -18.18
CA ILE A 155 -14.67 -13.44 -18.70
C ILE A 155 -15.03 -14.41 -17.58
N PHE A 156 -14.09 -14.70 -16.68
CA PHE A 156 -14.33 -15.56 -15.53
C PHE A 156 -15.31 -14.93 -14.51
N GLU A 157 -15.16 -13.64 -14.21
CA GLU A 157 -16.09 -12.90 -13.34
C GLU A 157 -17.53 -12.90 -13.89
N GLN A 158 -17.71 -12.77 -15.21
CA GLN A 158 -19.03 -12.80 -15.85
C GLN A 158 -19.69 -14.19 -15.82
N ARG A 159 -18.90 -15.27 -15.89
CA ARG A 159 -19.44 -16.64 -15.85
C ARG A 159 -19.86 -17.06 -14.44
N ASN A 160 -19.19 -16.57 -13.41
CA ASN A 160 -19.42 -16.96 -12.02
C ASN A 160 -20.28 -15.94 -11.25
N ASN A 161 -21.54 -15.79 -11.68
CA ASN A 161 -22.58 -14.89 -11.12
C ASN A 161 -23.00 -15.16 -9.64
N GLY A 162 -22.15 -15.74 -8.78
CA GLY A 162 -22.52 -15.99 -7.39
C GLY A 162 -21.46 -16.52 -6.42
N LEU A 163 -20.24 -16.86 -6.86
CA LEU A 163 -19.23 -17.52 -6.01
C LEU A 163 -17.83 -16.86 -6.01
N SER A 164 -17.71 -15.61 -6.45
CA SER A 164 -16.40 -14.97 -6.54
C SER A 164 -15.97 -14.33 -5.22
N MET A 165 -15.40 -15.12 -4.30
CA MET A 165 -14.50 -14.59 -3.26
C MET A 165 -13.27 -13.88 -3.88
N LEU A 166 -13.00 -14.10 -5.16
CA LEU A 166 -11.93 -13.45 -5.95
C LEU A 166 -12.24 -12.00 -6.34
N LYS A 167 -13.50 -11.52 -6.23
CA LYS A 167 -13.90 -10.17 -6.67
C LYS A 167 -13.14 -9.05 -5.97
N ASN A 168 -12.67 -9.33 -4.75
CA ASN A 168 -12.12 -8.35 -3.81
C ASN A 168 -10.65 -8.58 -3.45
N ILE A 169 -9.94 -9.51 -4.09
CA ILE A 169 -8.48 -9.62 -3.87
C ILE A 169 -7.85 -8.45 -4.62
N PRO A 170 -7.25 -7.46 -3.93
CA PRO A 170 -6.41 -6.47 -4.59
C PRO A 170 -5.22 -7.23 -5.16
N TYR A 171 -4.88 -7.04 -6.44
CA TYR A 171 -3.63 -7.60 -6.95
C TYR A 171 -2.48 -6.99 -6.15
N GLU A 172 -1.56 -7.82 -5.63
CA GLU A 172 -0.32 -7.33 -5.03
C GLU A 172 0.62 -6.80 -6.14
N VAL A 173 1.56 -5.90 -5.83
CA VAL A 173 2.40 -5.25 -6.85
C VAL A 173 3.28 -6.31 -7.51
N ASP A 174 3.68 -7.30 -6.72
CA ASP A 174 4.39 -8.50 -7.15
C ASP A 174 3.55 -9.36 -8.10
N GLU A 175 2.23 -9.39 -7.96
CA GLU A 175 1.37 -10.10 -8.91
C GLU A 175 1.40 -9.44 -10.28
N ILE A 176 1.51 -8.12 -10.40
CA ILE A 176 1.72 -7.51 -11.73
C ILE A 176 3.07 -7.92 -12.28
N ASN A 177 4.15 -7.83 -11.51
CA ASN A 177 5.48 -8.19 -11.99
C ASN A 177 5.50 -9.62 -12.55
N ILE A 178 4.96 -10.56 -11.78
CA ILE A 178 4.84 -11.97 -12.16
C ILE A 178 3.96 -12.13 -13.40
N SER A 179 2.85 -11.39 -13.48
CA SER A 179 1.87 -11.54 -14.56
C SER A 179 2.28 -10.81 -15.83
N SER A 180 2.99 -9.70 -15.73
CA SER A 180 3.48 -8.90 -16.85
C SER A 180 4.75 -9.48 -17.47
N ASN A 181 5.38 -10.50 -16.85
CA ASN A 181 6.64 -11.11 -17.27
C ASN A 181 7.70 -10.04 -17.62
N MET A 182 7.70 -8.96 -16.84
CA MET A 182 8.61 -7.84 -17.04
C MET A 182 9.98 -8.21 -16.49
N SER A 183 11.05 -7.66 -17.07
CA SER A 183 12.37 -7.82 -16.47
C SER A 183 12.38 -7.20 -15.06
N ARG A 184 13.16 -7.79 -14.14
CA ARG A 184 13.30 -7.24 -12.78
C ARG A 184 13.81 -5.79 -12.82
N ASP A 185 14.72 -5.50 -13.73
CA ASP A 185 15.33 -4.17 -13.88
C ASP A 185 14.28 -3.14 -14.33
N ASP A 186 13.43 -3.48 -15.29
CA ASP A 186 12.35 -2.59 -15.74
C ASP A 186 11.28 -2.41 -14.66
N PHE A 187 10.95 -3.46 -13.92
CA PHE A 187 10.01 -3.36 -12.80
C PHE A 187 10.51 -2.43 -11.71
N LEU A 188 11.80 -2.51 -11.36
CA LEU A 188 12.40 -1.63 -10.34
C LEU A 188 12.39 -0.15 -10.74
N LYS A 189 12.38 0.18 -12.04
CA LYS A 189 12.26 1.56 -12.52
C LYS A 189 10.87 2.15 -12.23
N ILE A 190 9.81 1.36 -12.34
CA ILE A 190 8.43 1.84 -12.15
C ILE A 190 7.90 1.62 -10.73
N ALA A 191 8.41 0.63 -9.99
CA ALA A 191 7.88 0.22 -8.69
C ALA A 191 7.68 1.36 -7.68
N PRO A 192 8.59 2.36 -7.56
CA PRO A 192 8.39 3.49 -6.64
C PRO A 192 7.16 4.35 -6.95
N MET A 193 6.66 4.31 -8.19
CA MET A 193 5.50 5.07 -8.64
C MET A 193 4.21 4.24 -8.62
N LEU A 194 4.26 2.96 -8.26
CA LEU A 194 3.10 2.08 -8.21
C LEU A 194 2.56 1.98 -6.79
N CYS A 195 1.24 1.84 -6.68
CA CYS A 195 0.58 1.52 -5.42
C CYS A 195 -0.68 0.70 -5.63
N ILE A 196 -1.23 0.20 -4.53
CA ILE A 196 -2.45 -0.58 -4.52
C ILE A 196 -3.45 0.08 -3.60
N ARG A 197 -4.59 0.44 -4.18
CA ARG A 197 -5.76 0.87 -3.43
C ARG A 197 -6.95 0.03 -3.83
N ARG A 198 -7.96 -0.07 -2.95
CA ARG A 198 -9.17 -0.85 -3.24
C ARG A 198 -10.09 -0.17 -4.24
N ASP A 199 -10.04 1.16 -4.32
CA ASP A 199 -10.67 1.88 -5.41
C ASP A 199 -10.01 1.52 -6.75
N ARG A 200 -10.68 1.88 -7.85
CA ARG A 200 -10.17 1.67 -9.22
C ARG A 200 -9.91 3.00 -9.91
N GLU A 201 -9.56 4.00 -9.12
CA GLU A 201 -9.42 5.37 -9.59
C GLU A 201 -7.95 5.74 -9.73
N LEU A 202 -7.68 6.58 -10.73
CA LEU A 202 -6.47 7.38 -10.74
C LEU A 202 -6.82 8.70 -10.08
N LEU A 203 -5.98 9.13 -9.15
CA LEU A 203 -6.18 10.36 -8.40
C LEU A 203 -4.81 10.96 -8.13
N VAL A 204 -4.72 12.27 -8.26
CA VAL A 204 -3.51 13.05 -7.95
C VAL A 204 -3.91 14.16 -7.02
N ASN A 205 -3.39 14.11 -5.80
CA ASN A 205 -3.52 15.22 -4.88
C ASN A 205 -2.40 16.22 -5.11
N ILE A 206 -2.76 17.36 -5.70
CA ILE A 206 -1.82 18.41 -6.11
C ILE A 206 -1.04 18.99 -4.93
N ASN A 207 -1.63 18.92 -3.73
CA ASN A 207 -1.00 19.41 -2.53
C ASN A 207 -0.02 18.39 -1.96
N MET A 208 -0.26 17.08 -2.05
CA MET A 208 0.71 16.06 -1.64
C MET A 208 1.84 15.79 -2.63
N LEU A 209 1.86 16.42 -3.80
CA LEU A 209 2.92 16.17 -4.80
C LEU A 209 4.29 16.58 -4.27
N GLU A 210 5.25 15.68 -4.27
CA GLU A 210 6.66 15.96 -4.01
C GLU A 210 7.45 15.85 -5.32
N VAL A 211 8.70 16.31 -5.33
CA VAL A 211 9.52 16.36 -6.55
C VAL A 211 9.79 14.95 -7.09
N GLU A 212 9.78 13.95 -6.22
CA GLU A 212 9.87 12.52 -6.50
C GLU A 212 8.67 12.01 -7.31
N ASN A 213 7.53 12.70 -7.28
CA ASN A 213 6.34 12.34 -8.06
C ASN A 213 6.38 12.90 -9.50
N SER A 214 7.43 13.60 -9.92
CA SER A 214 7.48 14.30 -11.21
C SER A 214 7.23 13.37 -12.40
N GLN A 215 7.87 12.21 -12.43
CA GLN A 215 7.69 11.22 -13.50
C GLN A 215 6.28 10.62 -13.51
N TYR A 216 5.70 10.36 -12.33
CA TYR A 216 4.31 9.92 -12.23
C TYR A 216 3.36 10.98 -12.79
N LEU A 217 3.51 12.24 -12.40
CA LEU A 217 2.68 13.32 -12.92
C LEU A 217 2.87 13.51 -14.43
N GLN A 218 4.10 13.37 -14.94
CA GLN A 218 4.39 13.42 -16.37
C GLN A 218 3.62 12.33 -17.13
N ALA A 219 3.55 11.12 -16.58
CA ALA A 219 2.76 10.03 -17.14
C ALA A 219 1.24 10.30 -17.08
N VAL A 220 0.74 10.89 -15.99
CA VAL A 220 -0.66 11.32 -15.84
C VAL A 220 -1.03 12.37 -16.88
N LEU A 221 -0.10 13.28 -17.18
CA LEU A 221 -0.20 14.29 -18.23
C LEU A 221 0.10 13.71 -19.63
N LEU A 222 0.30 12.40 -19.75
CA LEU A 222 0.54 11.73 -21.04
C LEU A 222 1.76 12.28 -21.79
N ASN A 223 2.79 12.68 -21.03
CA ASN A 223 4.03 13.28 -21.50
C ASN A 223 3.86 14.59 -22.31
N THR A 224 2.81 15.36 -22.03
CA THR A 224 2.56 16.65 -22.69
C THR A 224 3.29 17.83 -22.05
N VAL A 225 3.79 17.64 -20.83
CA VAL A 225 4.58 18.59 -20.05
C VAL A 225 5.89 17.89 -19.69
N THR A 226 7.01 18.60 -19.71
CA THR A 226 8.30 17.98 -19.38
C THR A 226 8.45 17.75 -17.88
N GLU A 227 9.27 16.77 -17.49
CA GLU A 227 9.60 16.52 -16.08
C GLU A 227 10.15 17.77 -15.38
N ARG A 228 10.93 18.59 -16.09
CA ARG A 228 11.50 19.84 -15.55
C ARG A 228 10.43 20.87 -15.24
N ASP A 229 9.49 21.10 -16.16
CA ASP A 229 8.43 22.08 -15.93
C ASP A 229 7.51 21.61 -14.78
N ILE A 230 7.27 20.29 -14.69
CA ILE A 230 6.55 19.69 -13.57
C ILE A 230 7.28 19.94 -12.25
N TYR A 231 8.60 19.70 -12.23
CA TYR A 231 9.44 19.97 -11.07
C TYR A 231 9.32 21.43 -10.61
N ASP A 232 9.36 22.38 -11.55
CA ASP A 232 9.26 23.80 -11.26
C ASP A 232 7.88 24.15 -10.66
N VAL A 233 6.79 23.58 -11.21
CA VAL A 233 5.44 23.80 -10.67
C VAL A 233 5.25 23.18 -9.29
N ILE A 234 5.78 21.98 -9.04
CA ILE A 234 5.74 21.35 -7.72
C ILE A 234 6.56 22.16 -6.71
N SER A 235 7.71 22.67 -7.13
CA SER A 235 8.60 23.50 -6.31
C SER A 235 8.01 24.88 -6.02
N ALA A 236 7.19 25.41 -6.92
CA ALA A 236 6.47 26.68 -6.75
C ALA A 236 5.21 26.57 -5.88
N LYS A 237 4.97 25.41 -5.22
CA LYS A 237 3.79 25.19 -4.39
C LYS A 237 3.68 26.26 -3.30
N PRO A 238 2.54 26.97 -3.18
CA PRO A 238 2.34 27.95 -2.12
C PRO A 238 2.43 27.34 -0.71
N ASN A 239 2.82 28.15 0.29
CA ASN A 239 2.89 27.70 1.69
C ASN A 239 1.58 27.12 2.25
N LYS A 240 0.42 27.56 1.74
CA LYS A 240 -0.88 27.02 2.15
C LYS A 240 -1.37 25.87 1.28
N GLY A 241 -0.56 25.44 0.30
CA GLY A 241 -0.98 24.59 -0.81
C GLY A 241 -1.73 25.37 -1.89
N TRP A 242 -2.01 24.67 -2.98
CA TRP A 242 -2.93 25.09 -4.03
C TRP A 242 -4.36 25.11 -3.49
N GLY A 243 -5.08 26.21 -3.71
CA GLY A 243 -6.50 26.33 -3.33
C GLY A 243 -7.46 25.79 -4.39
N SER A 244 -6.99 25.45 -5.59
CA SER A 244 -7.81 24.97 -6.69
C SER A 244 -6.99 24.13 -7.67
N THR A 245 -7.58 23.03 -8.13
CA THR A 245 -7.04 22.19 -9.21
C THR A 245 -6.90 22.96 -10.51
N PHE A 246 -7.78 23.93 -10.76
CA PHE A 246 -7.72 24.79 -11.94
C PHE A 246 -6.46 25.65 -11.94
N LEU A 247 -6.13 26.33 -10.83
CA LEU A 247 -4.95 27.20 -10.75
C LEU A 247 -3.65 26.41 -10.96
N PHE A 248 -3.54 25.24 -10.35
CA PHE A 248 -2.42 24.34 -10.54
C PHE A 248 -2.30 23.89 -12.01
N TYR A 249 -3.42 23.47 -12.61
CA TYR A 249 -3.45 23.03 -13.99
C TYR A 249 -3.12 24.17 -14.97
N SER A 250 -3.66 25.37 -14.78
CA SER A 250 -3.37 26.54 -15.61
C SER A 250 -1.87 26.87 -15.63
N LEU A 251 -1.21 26.76 -14.47
CA LEU A 251 0.23 26.96 -14.39
C LEU A 251 0.98 25.86 -15.16
N LEU A 252 0.64 24.58 -14.96
CA LEU A 252 1.22 23.47 -15.73
C LEU A 252 1.06 23.65 -17.25
N THR A 253 -0.13 24.08 -17.70
CA THR A 253 -0.39 24.26 -19.13
C THR A 253 0.34 25.44 -19.73
N SER A 254 0.72 26.45 -18.92
CA SER A 254 1.51 27.59 -19.41
C SER A 254 2.91 27.19 -19.89
N TYR A 255 3.43 26.08 -19.38
CA TYR A 255 4.69 25.47 -19.82
C TYR A 255 4.51 24.43 -20.94
N SER A 256 3.27 24.05 -21.25
CA SER A 256 2.96 22.98 -22.19
C SER A 256 2.84 23.49 -23.63
N THR A 257 3.10 22.63 -24.60
CA THR A 257 2.78 22.87 -26.02
C THR A 257 1.34 22.48 -26.37
N MET A 258 0.51 22.15 -25.38
CA MET A 258 -0.89 21.78 -25.58
C MET A 258 -1.70 22.99 -26.04
N SER A 259 -2.58 22.80 -27.02
CA SER A 259 -3.54 23.85 -27.36
C SER A 259 -4.61 23.95 -26.26
N ASP A 260 -5.21 25.12 -26.06
CA ASP A 260 -6.34 25.30 -25.11
C ASP A 260 -7.55 24.37 -25.40
N ARG A 261 -7.59 23.74 -26.58
CA ARG A 261 -8.61 22.74 -26.97
C ARG A 261 -8.26 21.31 -26.56
N ASP A 262 -7.02 21.06 -26.15
CA ASP A 262 -6.52 19.78 -25.63
C ASP A 262 -6.61 19.68 -24.10
N VAL A 263 -7.34 20.61 -23.45
CA VAL A 263 -7.72 20.51 -22.04
C VAL A 263 -8.48 19.21 -21.86
N ASN A 264 -7.73 18.18 -21.51
CA ASN A 264 -8.23 16.84 -21.41
C ASN A 264 -9.00 16.80 -20.11
N LYS A 265 -10.33 16.97 -20.19
CA LYS A 265 -11.26 16.90 -19.06
C LYS A 265 -10.96 15.71 -18.13
N ASN A 266 -10.46 14.61 -18.71
CA ASN A 266 -10.03 13.42 -17.98
C ASN A 266 -8.87 13.66 -17.00
N ILE A 267 -8.04 14.69 -17.15
CA ILE A 267 -6.95 15.02 -16.22
C ILE A 267 -7.50 15.83 -15.04
N LEU A 268 -8.29 16.89 -15.33
CA LEU A 268 -8.90 17.73 -14.30
C LEU A 268 -9.78 16.92 -13.34
N ASP A 269 -10.55 15.96 -13.88
CA ASP A 269 -11.41 15.04 -13.11
C ASP A 269 -10.61 14.00 -12.27
N LYS A 270 -9.28 14.08 -12.28
CA LYS A 270 -8.36 13.22 -11.51
C LYS A 270 -7.50 14.02 -10.54
N LEU A 271 -7.51 15.33 -10.62
CA LEU A 271 -6.83 16.19 -9.67
C LEU A 271 -7.75 16.45 -8.46
N THR A 272 -7.17 16.46 -7.28
CA THR A 272 -7.84 16.79 -6.02
C THR A 272 -6.96 17.67 -5.15
N VAL A 273 -7.59 18.37 -4.21
CA VAL A 273 -6.94 19.25 -3.24
C VAL A 273 -6.93 18.62 -1.85
N ASP A 274 -7.99 17.88 -1.50
CA ASP A 274 -8.38 17.50 -0.15
C ASP A 274 -8.76 16.02 0.01
N GLU A 275 -8.47 15.18 -0.99
CA GLU A 275 -8.63 13.72 -0.90
C GLU A 275 -7.27 13.02 -0.84
N TYR A 276 -7.11 12.11 0.12
CA TYR A 276 -5.85 11.47 0.45
C TYR A 276 -6.02 10.00 0.84
N PHE A 277 -5.07 9.16 0.45
CA PHE A 277 -4.94 7.76 0.82
C PHE A 277 -3.59 7.52 1.47
N ILE A 278 -3.57 7.10 2.73
CA ILE A 278 -2.34 7.05 3.53
C ILE A 278 -2.25 5.74 4.28
N ASN A 279 -1.09 5.09 4.21
CA ASN A 279 -0.75 3.96 5.08
C ASN A 279 0.01 4.49 6.29
N TYR A 280 -0.52 4.27 7.48
CA TYR A 280 0.18 4.51 8.73
C TYR A 280 0.70 3.21 9.31
N ILE A 281 2.00 3.17 9.58
CA ILE A 281 2.69 2.06 10.22
C ILE A 281 2.96 2.44 11.66
N PHE A 282 2.28 1.76 12.59
CA PHE A 282 2.45 1.90 14.02
C PHE A 282 3.37 0.78 14.55
N ARG A 283 4.43 1.15 15.27
CA ARG A 283 5.41 0.24 15.86
C ARG A 283 5.64 0.58 17.31
N ILE A 284 5.60 -0.40 18.19
CA ILE A 284 5.95 -0.18 19.60
C ILE A 284 7.45 0.08 19.67
N ASP A 285 7.83 1.15 20.36
CA ASP A 285 9.21 1.55 20.59
C ASP A 285 9.85 0.65 21.66
N SER A 286 10.19 -0.57 21.25
CA SER A 286 10.81 -1.58 22.11
C SER A 286 11.70 -2.49 21.28
N LYS A 287 12.90 -2.79 21.79
CA LYS A 287 13.89 -3.64 21.11
C LYS A 287 13.39 -5.07 20.85
N ASP A 288 12.42 -5.53 21.64
CA ASP A 288 11.87 -6.89 21.55
C ASP A 288 10.53 -6.93 20.79
N SER A 289 10.03 -5.79 20.30
CA SER A 289 8.75 -5.70 19.59
C SER A 289 8.97 -5.60 18.08
N TYR A 290 8.68 -6.69 17.39
CA TYR A 290 8.67 -6.74 15.92
C TYR A 290 7.27 -6.60 15.34
N TYR A 291 6.25 -6.47 16.18
CA TYR A 291 4.86 -6.42 15.75
C TYR A 291 4.47 -5.01 15.33
N GLN A 292 3.88 -4.87 14.14
CA GLN A 292 3.43 -3.59 13.61
C GLN A 292 1.98 -3.66 13.13
N LEU A 293 1.29 -2.55 13.25
CA LEU A 293 -0.05 -2.32 12.71
C LEU A 293 0.09 -1.37 11.52
N ILE A 294 -0.41 -1.78 10.37
CA ILE A 294 -0.52 -0.95 9.17
C ILE A 294 -1.99 -0.61 9.00
N SER A 295 -2.34 0.67 9.15
CA SER A 295 -3.69 1.18 8.98
C SER A 295 -3.76 1.98 7.68
N PHE A 296 -4.60 1.54 6.76
CA PHE A 296 -4.90 2.26 5.53
C PHE A 296 -6.09 3.17 5.75
N ILE A 297 -5.87 4.48 5.67
CA ILE A 297 -6.90 5.48 5.87
C ILE A 297 -7.19 6.24 4.59
N HIS A 298 -8.43 6.68 4.48
CA HIS A 298 -8.91 7.56 3.42
C HIS A 298 -9.46 8.83 4.07
N VAL A 299 -8.99 9.96 3.57
CA VAL A 299 -9.38 11.29 4.04
C VAL A 299 -10.03 12.01 2.88
N VAL A 300 -11.22 12.55 3.09
CA VAL A 300 -11.95 13.38 2.11
C VAL A 300 -12.43 14.63 2.82
N GLY A 301 -11.84 15.78 2.48
CA GLY A 301 -12.08 17.04 3.15
C GLY A 301 -11.82 16.91 4.65
N LYS A 302 -12.88 16.96 5.47
CA LYS A 302 -12.81 16.84 6.94
C LYS A 302 -13.13 15.46 7.49
N THR A 303 -13.38 14.49 6.63
CA THR A 303 -13.78 13.14 7.03
C THR A 303 -12.59 12.19 6.93
N ILE A 304 -12.40 11.35 7.95
CA ILE A 304 -11.35 10.32 7.99
C ILE A 304 -12.01 8.96 8.20
N THR A 305 -11.66 8.00 7.34
CA THR A 305 -12.16 6.62 7.43
C THR A 305 -10.99 5.65 7.44
N VAL A 306 -10.97 4.73 8.41
CA VAL A 306 -10.03 3.60 8.42
C VAL A 306 -10.59 2.50 7.53
N LEU A 307 -9.97 2.28 6.35
CA LEU A 307 -10.45 1.32 5.35
C LEU A 307 -9.98 -0.11 5.64
N GLN A 308 -8.77 -0.25 6.18
CA GLN A 308 -8.17 -1.56 6.44
C GLN A 308 -7.13 -1.47 7.57
N ARG A 309 -7.04 -2.55 8.33
CA ARG A 309 -5.94 -2.81 9.27
C ARG A 309 -5.25 -4.10 8.88
N ARG A 310 -3.92 -4.08 8.83
CA ARG A 310 -3.08 -5.28 8.61
C ARG A 310 -2.04 -5.34 9.71
N TYR A 311 -1.85 -6.52 10.26
CA TYR A 311 -0.78 -6.77 11.22
C TYR A 311 0.33 -7.53 10.52
N SER A 312 1.57 -7.16 10.78
CA SER A 312 2.73 -7.89 10.27
C SER A 312 3.89 -7.82 11.25
N PHE A 313 4.96 -8.53 10.93
CA PHE A 313 6.23 -8.40 11.62
C PHE A 313 7.15 -7.49 10.80
N SER A 314 7.91 -6.62 11.45
CA SER A 314 8.96 -5.82 10.81
C SER A 314 10.29 -6.57 10.86
N GLU A 315 11.05 -6.54 9.77
CA GLU A 315 12.46 -6.95 9.81
C GLU A 315 13.29 -5.93 10.60
N GLN A 316 14.32 -6.43 11.27
CA GLN A 316 15.25 -5.63 12.07
C GLN A 316 16.10 -4.79 11.11
N HIS A 317 15.81 -3.50 10.97
CA HIS A 317 16.76 -2.59 10.33
C HIS A 317 17.85 -2.27 11.35
N ASN A 318 19.00 -2.95 11.23
CA ASN A 318 20.27 -2.50 11.81
C ASN A 318 20.77 -1.25 11.11
#